data_AF-A0A8H7QC34-F1
#
_entry.id   AF-A0A8H7QC34-F1
#
_cell.length_a   1.000
_cell.length_b   1.000
_cell.length_c   1.000
_cell.angle_alpha   90.00
_cell.angle_beta   90.00
_cell.angle_gamma   90.00
#
_symmetry.space_group_name_H-M   'P 1'
#
loop_
_entity.id
_entity.type
_entity.pdbx_description
1 polymer ?
#
loop_
_entity_poly.entity_id
_entity_poly.type
_entity_poly.pdbx_seq_one_letter_code
_entity_poly.pdbx_strand_id
1 'polypeptide(L)'
;MEEYNHSLTSPLIAITSALAAAAWLILFIGACVAAFHGVTWWIIIFELVFVVGVIVILGIGLFERYRNMIYLFMAVSLVYLTWLCQWTLNNNFIGGARAATAGAVILIIVEFIWAIELTAPGGGTFMSGGSFKGVNEKTTHFSHRFSNAVRPNTSSNTYEKKPLPRHHDEEAGEDIGAGSFEQASALHDYQGSPDDPNELSFEKGELIEILDKRGNWWQARKADGSTGIVPSNYVSFKDNYDSFI
;
A
#
# COMPACT_ATOMS: atom_id res chain seq x y z
N MET A 1 2.39 -16.29 -12.86
CA MET A 1 1.47 -15.44 -13.67
C MET A 1 0.11 -15.34 -12.96
N GLU A 2 0.12 -14.97 -11.67
CA GLU A 2 -1.09 -14.61 -10.92
C GLU A 2 -0.86 -13.19 -10.43
N GLU A 3 -0.89 -12.27 -11.39
CA GLU A 3 -0.77 -10.85 -11.12
C GLU A 3 -2.19 -10.29 -10.93
N TYR A 4 -2.49 -9.95 -9.69
CA TYR A 4 -3.31 -8.79 -9.37
C TYR A 4 -4.80 -8.82 -9.76
N ASN A 5 -5.57 -9.78 -9.24
CA ASN A 5 -7.04 -9.70 -9.16
C ASN A 5 -7.52 -8.72 -8.06
N HIS A 6 -6.84 -7.58 -7.88
CA HIS A 6 -7.09 -6.65 -6.78
C HIS A 6 -8.17 -5.59 -7.08
N SER A 7 -8.56 -5.39 -8.35
CA SER A 7 -9.44 -4.26 -8.70
C SER A 7 -10.95 -4.51 -8.50
N LEU A 8 -11.41 -5.75 -8.39
CA LEU A 8 -12.83 -6.10 -8.11
C LEU A 8 -13.07 -6.78 -6.76
N THR A 9 -12.02 -7.24 -6.07
CA THR A 9 -12.15 -8.01 -4.82
C THR A 9 -12.40 -7.12 -3.60
N SER A 10 -12.24 -5.81 -3.75
CA SER A 10 -12.51 -4.81 -2.71
C SER A 10 -14.01 -4.54 -2.59
N PRO A 11 -14.75 -5.12 -1.61
CA PRO A 11 -16.19 -4.91 -1.49
C PRO A 11 -16.59 -3.43 -1.40
N LEU A 12 -15.72 -2.55 -0.88
CA LEU A 12 -15.97 -1.12 -0.79
C LEU A 12 -16.06 -0.46 -2.18
N ILE A 13 -15.17 -0.78 -3.10
CA ILE A 13 -15.17 -0.24 -4.46
C ILE A 13 -16.41 -0.72 -5.21
N ALA A 14 -16.78 -2.00 -5.04
CA ALA A 14 -17.99 -2.55 -5.65
C ALA A 14 -19.27 -1.88 -5.09
N ILE A 15 -19.36 -1.70 -3.77
CA ILE A 15 -20.50 -1.04 -3.11
C ILE A 15 -20.61 0.42 -3.56
N THR A 16 -19.50 1.17 -3.55
CA THR A 16 -19.49 2.58 -3.96
C THR A 16 -19.78 2.73 -5.46
N SER A 17 -19.35 1.79 -6.30
CA SER A 17 -19.71 1.73 -7.73
C SER A 17 -21.20 1.50 -7.96
N ALA A 18 -21.81 0.57 -7.21
CA ALA A 18 -23.25 0.36 -7.27
C ALA A 18 -24.02 1.60 -6.77
N LEU A 19 -23.52 2.24 -5.71
CA LEU A 19 -24.11 3.48 -5.19
C LEU A 19 -23.99 4.63 -6.20
N ALA A 20 -22.86 4.76 -6.91
CA ALA A 20 -22.67 5.74 -7.97
C ALA A 20 -23.69 5.55 -9.09
N ALA A 21 -23.89 4.32 -9.56
CA ALA A 21 -24.85 4.01 -10.61
C ALA A 21 -26.30 4.34 -10.17
N ALA A 22 -26.66 4.03 -8.93
CA ALA A 22 -27.96 4.38 -8.36
C ALA A 22 -28.14 5.90 -8.22
N ALA A 23 -27.11 6.61 -7.74
CA ALA A 23 -27.12 8.06 -7.58
C ALA A 23 -27.25 8.79 -8.92
N TRP A 24 -26.53 8.31 -9.95
CA TRP A 24 -26.66 8.82 -11.31
C TRP A 24 -28.08 8.60 -11.86
N LEU A 25 -28.68 7.44 -11.61
CA LEU A 25 -30.05 7.15 -12.04
C LEU A 25 -31.07 8.07 -11.35
N ILE A 26 -30.91 8.32 -10.04
CA ILE A 26 -31.71 9.29 -9.29
C ILE A 26 -31.55 10.69 -9.88
N LEU A 27 -30.32 11.10 -10.18
CA LEU A 27 -30.04 12.39 -10.82
C LEU A 27 -30.76 12.50 -12.18
N PHE A 28 -30.62 11.49 -13.02
CA PHE A 28 -31.22 11.44 -14.35
C PHE A 28 -32.75 11.50 -14.29
N ILE A 29 -33.38 10.66 -13.46
CA ILE A 29 -34.85 10.67 -13.31
C ILE A 29 -35.32 12.01 -12.74
N GLY A 30 -34.63 12.55 -11.74
CA GLY A 30 -34.93 13.85 -11.16
C GLY A 30 -34.89 14.97 -12.21
N ALA A 31 -33.87 14.96 -13.07
CA ALA A 31 -33.71 15.91 -14.16
C ALA A 31 -34.80 15.79 -15.24
N CYS A 32 -35.19 14.55 -15.59
CA CYS A 32 -36.32 14.30 -16.48
C CYS A 32 -37.63 14.87 -15.92
N VAL A 33 -37.92 14.59 -14.64
CA VAL A 33 -39.14 15.07 -13.96
C VAL A 33 -39.14 16.59 -13.78
N ALA A 34 -37.98 17.17 -13.53
CA ALA A 34 -37.81 18.62 -13.42
C ALA A 34 -37.79 19.33 -14.78
N ALA A 35 -37.85 18.59 -15.89
CA ALA A 35 -37.72 19.10 -17.24
C ALA A 35 -36.51 20.05 -17.36
N PHE A 36 -35.32 19.57 -16.98
CA PHE A 36 -34.10 20.33 -17.22
C PHE A 36 -33.75 20.34 -18.71
N HIS A 37 -33.04 21.38 -19.15
CA HIS A 37 -32.67 21.58 -20.55
C HIS A 37 -31.27 22.21 -20.67
N GLY A 38 -30.72 22.20 -21.87
CA GLY A 38 -29.45 22.87 -22.19
C GLY A 38 -28.23 22.16 -21.61
N VAL A 39 -27.31 22.94 -21.02
CA VAL A 39 -26.00 22.45 -20.53
C VAL A 39 -26.15 21.37 -19.44
N THR A 40 -27.25 21.39 -18.68
CA THR A 40 -27.53 20.37 -17.64
C THR A 40 -27.56 18.95 -18.19
N TRP A 41 -28.12 18.73 -19.38
CA TRP A 41 -28.14 17.41 -20.03
C TRP A 41 -26.76 16.94 -20.44
N TRP A 42 -25.94 17.85 -20.95
CA TRP A 42 -24.56 17.53 -21.31
C TRP A 42 -23.77 17.07 -20.08
N ILE A 43 -23.95 17.73 -18.93
CA ILE A 43 -23.32 17.31 -17.66
C ILE A 43 -23.81 15.93 -17.25
N ILE A 44 -25.13 15.68 -17.23
CA ILE A 44 -25.68 14.37 -16.80
C ILE A 44 -25.14 13.22 -17.68
N ILE A 45 -24.99 13.45 -18.99
CA ILE A 45 -24.42 12.45 -19.90
C ILE A 45 -22.92 12.28 -19.67
N PHE A 46 -22.18 13.37 -19.44
CA PHE A 46 -20.77 13.30 -19.06
C PHE A 46 -20.59 12.45 -17.79
N GLU A 47 -21.41 12.68 -16.76
CA GLU A 47 -21.40 11.91 -15.51
C GLU A 47 -21.67 10.42 -15.75
N LEU A 48 -22.59 10.07 -16.68
CA LEU A 48 -22.84 8.67 -17.03
C LEU A 48 -21.58 8.01 -17.59
N VAL A 49 -20.96 8.67 -18.57
CA VAL A 49 -19.77 8.17 -19.24
C VAL A 49 -18.62 8.05 -18.25
N PHE A 50 -18.47 9.01 -17.34
CA PHE A 50 -17.47 8.95 -16.29
C PHE A 50 -17.70 7.78 -15.33
N VAL A 51 -18.90 7.65 -14.74
CA VAL A 51 -19.24 6.56 -13.81
C VAL A 51 -19.06 5.20 -14.47
N VAL A 52 -19.57 5.02 -15.69
CA VAL A 52 -19.40 3.76 -16.45
C VAL A 52 -17.92 3.53 -16.78
N GLY A 53 -17.20 4.57 -17.18
CA GLY A 53 -15.77 4.51 -17.47
C GLY A 53 -14.95 4.04 -16.28
N VAL A 54 -15.21 4.59 -15.08
CA VAL A 54 -14.57 4.15 -13.83
C VAL A 54 -14.89 2.69 -13.53
N ILE A 55 -16.16 2.29 -13.60
CA ILE A 55 -16.58 0.89 -13.36
C ILE A 55 -15.89 -0.08 -14.32
N VAL A 56 -15.79 0.26 -15.61
CA VAL A 56 -15.15 -0.58 -16.61
C VAL A 56 -13.65 -0.66 -16.40
N ILE A 57 -12.97 0.46 -16.15
CA ILE A 57 -11.51 0.48 -15.94
C ILE A 57 -11.14 -0.31 -14.68
N LEU A 58 -11.92 -0.19 -13.60
CA LEU A 58 -11.74 -0.97 -12.38
C LEU A 58 -12.08 -2.45 -12.61
N GLY A 59 -13.13 -2.74 -13.38
CA GLY A 59 -13.54 -4.12 -13.68
C GLY A 59 -12.55 -4.91 -14.52
N ILE A 60 -11.83 -4.23 -15.43
CA ILE A 60 -10.82 -4.87 -16.31
C ILE A 60 -9.42 -4.80 -15.69
N GLY A 61 -9.23 -4.13 -14.55
CA GLY A 61 -7.92 -4.01 -13.89
C GLY A 61 -6.94 -3.10 -14.64
N LEU A 62 -7.43 -2.15 -15.45
CA LEU A 62 -6.61 -1.24 -16.26
C LEU A 62 -6.21 0.04 -15.50
N PHE A 63 -6.38 0.05 -14.18
CA PHE A 63 -6.19 1.23 -13.35
C PHE A 63 -4.79 1.83 -13.52
N GLU A 64 -3.73 1.03 -13.45
CA GLU A 64 -2.35 1.54 -13.54
C GLU A 64 -2.05 2.23 -14.87
N ARG A 65 -2.66 1.76 -15.96
CA ARG A 65 -2.46 2.34 -17.30
C ARG A 65 -3.18 3.67 -17.47
N TYR A 66 -4.38 3.80 -16.90
CA TYR A 66 -5.27 4.96 -17.10
C TYR A 66 -5.39 5.87 -15.87
N ARG A 67 -4.59 5.64 -14.84
CA ARG A 67 -4.62 6.34 -13.55
C ARG A 67 -4.70 7.87 -13.68
N ASN A 68 -3.80 8.44 -14.47
CA ASN A 68 -3.74 9.89 -14.67
C ASN A 68 -4.98 10.44 -15.38
N MET A 69 -5.56 9.68 -16.31
CA MET A 69 -6.78 10.09 -17.02
C MET A 69 -7.97 10.08 -16.07
N ILE A 70 -8.12 9.04 -15.24
CA ILE A 70 -9.21 8.95 -14.26
C ILE A 70 -9.19 10.14 -13.31
N TYR A 71 -8.01 10.51 -12.78
CA TYR A 71 -7.89 11.66 -11.88
C TYR A 71 -8.26 12.98 -12.55
N LEU A 72 -7.88 13.16 -13.81
CA LEU A 72 -8.23 14.35 -14.57
C LEU A 72 -9.75 14.43 -14.78
N PHE A 73 -10.37 13.34 -15.24
CA PHE A 73 -11.81 13.31 -15.47
C PHE A 73 -12.60 13.46 -14.16
N MET A 74 -12.13 12.87 -13.07
CA MET A 74 -12.72 13.01 -11.74
C MET A 74 -12.68 14.46 -11.25
N ALA A 75 -11.55 15.16 -11.43
CA ALA A 75 -11.46 16.58 -11.07
C ALA A 75 -12.45 17.44 -11.87
N VAL A 76 -12.62 17.14 -13.16
CA VAL A 76 -13.60 17.83 -14.02
C VAL A 76 -15.04 17.50 -13.59
N SER A 77 -15.30 16.24 -13.25
CA SER A 77 -16.59 15.73 -12.74
C SER A 77 -17.04 16.49 -11.49
N LEU A 78 -16.18 16.59 -10.49
CA LEU A 78 -16.45 17.33 -9.25
C LEU A 78 -16.84 18.79 -9.51
N VAL A 79 -16.17 19.46 -10.45
CA VAL A 79 -16.49 20.85 -10.82
C VAL A 79 -17.88 20.94 -11.46
N TYR A 80 -18.20 20.03 -12.38
CA TYR A 80 -19.52 20.00 -13.00
C TYR A 80 -20.64 19.64 -12.02
N LEU A 81 -20.44 18.65 -11.16
CA LEU A 81 -21.41 18.30 -10.12
C LEU A 81 -21.64 19.44 -9.13
N THR A 82 -20.59 20.18 -8.75
CA THR A 82 -20.72 21.35 -7.88
C THR A 82 -21.58 22.44 -8.54
N TRP A 83 -21.31 22.74 -9.81
CA TRP A 83 -22.12 23.70 -10.56
C TRP A 83 -23.58 23.21 -10.73
N LEU A 84 -23.77 21.94 -11.09
CA LEU A 84 -25.08 21.32 -11.25
C LEU A 84 -25.87 21.37 -9.95
N CYS A 85 -25.25 21.06 -8.82
CA CYS A 85 -25.88 21.09 -7.50
C CYS A 85 -26.41 22.49 -7.14
N GLN A 86 -25.60 23.53 -7.35
CA GLN A 86 -26.05 24.91 -7.16
C GLN A 86 -27.22 25.25 -8.09
N TRP A 87 -27.16 24.81 -9.34
CA TRP A 87 -28.21 25.04 -10.32
C TRP A 87 -29.53 24.33 -9.93
N THR A 88 -29.49 23.06 -9.51
CA THR A 88 -30.69 22.31 -9.12
C THR A 88 -31.30 22.84 -7.82
N LEU A 89 -30.48 23.30 -6.88
CA LEU A 89 -30.91 23.94 -5.63
C LEU A 89 -31.69 25.23 -5.89
N ASN A 90 -31.23 26.05 -6.83
CA ASN A 90 -31.95 27.28 -7.21
C ASN A 90 -33.32 26.98 -7.85
N ASN A 91 -33.51 25.76 -8.37
CA ASN A 91 -34.75 25.31 -9.01
C ASN A 91 -35.52 24.28 -8.16
N ASN A 92 -35.32 24.26 -6.83
CA ASN A 92 -35.86 23.24 -5.91
C ASN A 92 -37.38 23.28 -5.69
N PHE A 93 -38.11 24.11 -6.43
CA PHE A 93 -39.57 24.24 -6.38
C PHE A 93 -40.28 23.00 -6.95
N ILE A 94 -39.59 22.21 -7.79
CA ILE A 94 -40.11 20.98 -8.40
C ILE A 94 -39.56 19.78 -7.63
N GLY A 95 -40.40 18.80 -7.31
CA GLY A 95 -39.98 17.57 -6.62
C GLY A 95 -38.85 16.84 -7.34
N GLY A 96 -38.87 16.84 -8.68
CA GLY A 96 -37.78 16.31 -9.52
C GLY A 96 -36.44 16.98 -9.28
N ALA A 97 -36.40 18.31 -9.09
CA ALA A 97 -35.16 19.05 -8.86
C ALA A 97 -34.53 18.71 -7.49
N ARG A 98 -35.36 18.42 -6.49
CA ARG A 98 -34.91 17.92 -5.17
C ARG A 98 -34.31 16.52 -5.28
N ALA A 99 -34.97 15.62 -6.01
CA ALA A 99 -34.43 14.29 -6.28
C ALA A 99 -33.11 14.37 -7.06
N ALA A 100 -33.04 15.23 -8.08
CA ALA A 100 -31.83 15.46 -8.85
C ALA A 100 -30.67 15.96 -7.97
N THR A 101 -30.96 16.92 -7.07
CA THR A 101 -29.98 17.44 -6.10
C THR A 101 -29.47 16.33 -5.18
N ALA A 102 -30.35 15.45 -4.68
CA ALA A 102 -29.95 14.32 -3.86
C ALA A 102 -29.02 13.36 -4.62
N GLY A 103 -29.32 13.06 -5.88
CA GLY A 103 -28.45 12.27 -6.76
C GLY A 103 -27.07 12.91 -6.96
N ALA A 104 -27.02 14.21 -7.26
CA ALA A 104 -25.77 14.95 -7.44
C ALA A 104 -24.91 14.97 -6.16
N VAL A 105 -25.51 15.18 -4.98
CA VAL A 105 -24.78 15.17 -3.69
C VAL A 105 -24.20 13.79 -3.39
N ILE A 106 -24.96 12.71 -3.64
CA ILE A 106 -24.46 11.35 -3.43
C ILE A 106 -23.29 11.07 -4.37
N LEU A 107 -23.36 11.49 -5.64
CA LEU A 107 -22.24 11.36 -6.58
C LEU A 107 -20.99 12.10 -6.08
N ILE A 108 -21.13 13.35 -5.62
CA ILE A 108 -20.00 14.10 -5.04
C ILE A 108 -19.35 13.32 -3.89
N ILE A 109 -20.16 12.77 -2.97
CA ILE A 109 -19.64 11.98 -1.84
C ILE A 109 -18.89 10.74 -2.34
N VAL A 110 -19.45 10.01 -3.31
CA VAL A 110 -18.80 8.82 -3.88
C VAL A 110 -17.51 9.18 -4.61
N GLU A 111 -17.48 10.29 -5.35
CA GLU A 111 -16.26 10.77 -6.02
C GLU A 111 -15.17 11.16 -5.03
N PHE A 112 -15.52 11.75 -3.88
CA PHE A 112 -14.53 11.97 -2.81
C PHE A 112 -14.01 10.66 -2.23
N ILE A 113 -14.87 9.66 -2.04
CA ILE A 113 -14.43 8.33 -1.60
C ILE A 113 -13.49 7.73 -2.64
N TRP A 114 -13.84 7.77 -3.93
CA TRP A 114 -12.96 7.32 -5.01
C TRP A 114 -11.67 8.11 -5.09
N ALA A 115 -11.70 9.42 -4.85
CA ALA A 115 -10.49 10.23 -4.81
C ALA A 115 -9.53 9.74 -3.71
N ILE A 116 -10.04 9.39 -2.53
CA ILE A 116 -9.22 8.85 -1.43
C ILE A 116 -8.72 7.45 -1.75
N GLU A 117 -9.62 6.55 -2.19
CA GLU A 117 -9.30 5.14 -2.45
C GLU A 117 -8.30 4.97 -3.59
N LEU A 118 -8.49 5.73 -4.68
CA LEU A 118 -7.65 5.61 -5.87
C LEU A 118 -6.33 6.36 -5.71
N THR A 119 -6.30 7.49 -5.00
CA THR A 119 -5.08 8.32 -4.86
C THR A 119 -4.09 7.77 -3.84
N ALA A 120 -4.50 6.88 -2.92
CA ALA A 120 -3.62 6.33 -1.90
C ALA A 120 -2.42 5.56 -2.51
N PRO A 121 -1.17 6.03 -2.34
CA PRO A 121 0.00 5.33 -2.83
C PRO A 121 0.19 4.05 -2.02
N GLY A 122 -0.18 2.91 -2.61
CA GLY A 122 -0.17 1.59 -1.95
C GLY A 122 -1.42 0.74 -2.17
N GLY A 123 -2.45 1.28 -2.83
CA GLY A 123 -3.72 0.58 -3.03
C GLY A 123 -4.54 0.54 -1.74
N GLY A 124 -5.33 1.59 -1.50
CA GLY A 124 -6.46 1.60 -0.56
C GLY A 124 -6.20 1.06 0.86
N THR A 125 -5.55 1.84 1.71
CA THR A 125 -5.39 1.56 3.16
C THR A 125 -6.74 1.55 3.93
N PHE A 126 -7.86 1.87 3.29
CA PHE A 126 -9.18 1.79 3.93
C PHE A 126 -9.79 0.37 3.94
N MET A 127 -9.13 -0.61 3.31
CA MET A 127 -9.54 -2.02 3.30
C MET A 127 -8.55 -2.98 3.99
N SER A 128 -7.68 -2.49 4.88
CA SER A 128 -7.27 -3.32 6.02
C SER A 128 -8.43 -3.30 7.03
N GLY A 129 -9.51 -3.97 6.66
CA GLY A 129 -10.69 -4.06 7.51
C GLY A 129 -10.29 -4.61 8.86
N GLY A 130 -10.55 -3.84 9.92
CA GLY A 130 -11.07 -4.35 11.19
C GLY A 130 -10.42 -5.58 11.83
N SER A 131 -9.19 -5.97 11.49
CA SER A 131 -8.43 -6.88 12.31
C SER A 131 -7.82 -6.01 13.39
N PHE A 132 -8.62 -5.77 14.44
CA PHE A 132 -8.08 -5.68 15.78
C PHE A 132 -7.17 -6.91 15.91
N LYS A 133 -5.88 -6.72 15.61
CA LYS A 133 -4.84 -7.66 15.94
C LYS A 133 -4.84 -7.57 17.45
N GLY A 134 -5.70 -8.38 18.07
CA GLY A 134 -5.69 -8.62 19.49
C GLY A 134 -4.23 -8.75 19.83
N VAL A 135 -3.78 -7.87 20.74
CA VAL A 135 -2.55 -8.06 21.48
C VAL A 135 -2.48 -9.55 21.72
N ASN A 136 -1.53 -10.21 21.06
CA ASN A 136 -1.27 -11.61 21.30
C ASN A 136 -0.68 -11.58 22.70
N GLU A 137 -1.58 -11.60 23.67
CA GLU A 137 -1.33 -11.95 25.04
C GLU A 137 -0.68 -13.30 24.89
N LYS A 138 0.66 -13.32 24.89
CA LYS A 138 1.39 -14.49 25.31
C LYS A 138 0.84 -14.72 26.70
N THR A 139 -0.19 -15.56 26.74
CA THR A 139 -0.73 -16.20 27.91
C THR A 139 0.50 -16.70 28.62
N THR A 140 0.88 -15.94 29.65
CA THR A 140 1.74 -16.41 30.71
C THR A 140 0.96 -17.57 31.27
N HIS A 141 1.29 -18.77 30.80
CA HIS A 141 0.89 -20.01 31.44
C HIS A 141 1.50 -19.95 32.83
N PHE A 142 0.75 -19.35 33.75
CA PHE A 142 1.05 -19.32 35.17
C PHE A 142 0.80 -20.75 35.67
N SER A 143 1.79 -21.61 35.47
CA SER A 143 1.80 -22.93 36.07
C SER A 143 2.00 -22.74 37.57
N HIS A 144 0.90 -22.86 38.32
CA HIS A 144 0.96 -23.15 39.74
C HIS A 144 1.76 -24.45 39.95
N ARG A 145 3.00 -24.31 40.41
CA ARG A 145 3.68 -25.36 41.17
C ARG A 145 4.18 -24.78 42.49
N PHE A 146 3.36 -24.95 43.52
CA PHE A 146 3.84 -25.01 44.88
C PHE A 146 4.48 -26.38 45.11
N SER A 147 5.75 -26.45 45.52
CA SER A 147 6.13 -26.91 46.87
C SER A 147 7.64 -27.10 47.05
N ASN A 148 8.05 -26.72 48.26
CA ASN A 148 9.19 -27.13 49.07
C ASN A 148 10.61 -26.57 48.82
N ALA A 149 10.90 -25.60 49.70
CA ALA A 149 12.15 -25.26 50.38
C ALA A 149 13.34 -26.24 50.30
N VAL A 150 14.55 -25.67 50.22
CA VAL A 150 15.68 -25.81 51.18
C VAL A 150 16.78 -24.79 50.78
N ARG A 151 17.28 -24.01 51.75
CA ARG A 151 18.52 -23.17 51.70
C ARG A 151 19.71 -24.02 52.23
N PRO A 152 21.00 -23.59 52.26
CA PRO A 152 21.74 -22.46 51.63
C PRO A 152 23.13 -22.88 51.03
N ASN A 153 23.92 -21.87 50.63
CA ASN A 153 25.37 -21.67 50.88
C ASN A 153 26.44 -21.87 49.77
N THR A 154 27.29 -20.84 49.68
CA THR A 154 28.75 -20.86 49.46
C THR A 154 29.32 -20.72 48.03
N SER A 155 29.89 -19.53 47.80
CA SER A 155 31.23 -19.20 47.25
C SER A 155 31.94 -20.21 46.33
N SER A 156 32.35 -19.79 45.12
CA SER A 156 33.77 -19.70 44.70
C SER A 156 33.96 -19.51 43.19
N ASN A 157 35.03 -18.77 42.88
CA ASN A 157 35.72 -18.51 41.62
C ASN A 157 35.66 -19.61 40.54
N THR A 158 35.80 -19.26 39.26
CA THR A 158 37.10 -19.16 38.53
C THR A 158 36.87 -19.16 37.01
N TYR A 159 37.63 -18.34 36.31
CA TYR A 159 37.81 -18.34 34.86
C TYR A 159 38.49 -19.63 34.38
N GLU A 160 37.94 -20.32 33.39
CA GLU A 160 38.63 -21.42 32.70
C GLU A 160 38.47 -21.31 31.17
N LYS A 161 39.62 -21.14 30.48
CA LYS A 161 39.76 -21.05 29.03
C LYS A 161 39.54 -22.43 28.38
N LYS A 162 39.01 -22.47 27.15
CA LYS A 162 39.22 -23.60 26.23
C LYS A 162 39.67 -23.13 24.83
N PRO A 163 40.58 -23.87 24.16
CA PRO A 163 41.58 -23.33 23.22
C PRO A 163 41.18 -23.36 21.73
N LEU A 164 41.91 -22.58 20.93
CA LEU A 164 41.86 -22.54 19.46
C LEU A 164 42.42 -23.84 18.83
N PRO A 165 41.72 -24.48 17.88
CA PRO A 165 42.29 -25.51 17.02
C PRO A 165 43.00 -24.89 15.79
N ARG A 166 44.20 -25.40 15.50
CA ARG A 166 45.05 -25.08 14.33
C ARG A 166 44.61 -25.85 13.08
N HIS A 167 44.91 -25.24 11.93
CA HIS A 167 44.94 -25.80 10.58
C HIS A 167 45.55 -27.22 10.49
N HIS A 168 44.98 -28.05 9.61
CA HIS A 168 45.69 -28.93 8.68
C HIS A 168 44.77 -29.28 7.51
N ASP A 169 45.39 -29.56 6.36
CA ASP A 169 44.85 -29.41 5.01
C ASP A 169 44.09 -30.64 4.45
N GLU A 170 43.41 -30.38 3.33
CA GLU A 170 43.01 -31.28 2.21
C GLU A 170 41.66 -32.06 2.23
N GLU A 171 40.80 -31.56 1.32
CA GLU A 171 40.01 -32.25 0.28
C GLU A 171 38.60 -32.85 0.51
N ALA A 172 37.75 -32.50 -0.47
CA ALA A 172 36.54 -33.14 -0.97
C ALA A 172 35.20 -32.89 -0.26
N GLY A 173 34.56 -31.78 -0.64
CA GLY A 173 33.27 -31.78 -1.35
C GLY A 173 32.00 -32.19 -0.62
N GLU A 174 31.20 -31.19 -0.22
CA GLU A 174 29.74 -31.31 -0.26
C GLU A 174 29.10 -29.93 -0.53
N ASP A 175 28.29 -29.90 -1.58
CA ASP A 175 27.70 -28.74 -2.26
C ASP A 175 26.62 -28.08 -1.38
N ILE A 176 26.89 -26.86 -0.90
CA ILE A 176 25.85 -25.98 -0.34
C ILE A 176 25.80 -24.74 -1.23
N GLY A 177 24.77 -24.69 -2.06
CA GLY A 177 24.55 -23.66 -3.08
C GLY A 177 24.88 -22.26 -2.60
N ALA A 178 25.92 -21.68 -3.20
CA ALA A 178 26.23 -20.28 -3.14
C ALA A 178 25.02 -19.50 -3.70
N GLY A 179 24.16 -19.01 -2.81
CA GLY A 179 23.24 -17.94 -3.15
C GLY A 179 24.08 -16.76 -3.61
N SER A 180 23.96 -16.39 -4.88
CA SER A 180 24.61 -15.22 -5.44
C SER A 180 24.03 -13.97 -4.76
N PHE A 181 24.66 -13.55 -3.67
CA PHE A 181 24.32 -12.29 -3.04
C PHE A 181 24.72 -11.15 -3.97
N GLU A 182 23.76 -10.33 -4.37
CA GLU A 182 24.01 -9.23 -5.29
C GLU A 182 24.60 -8.04 -4.54
N GLN A 183 25.75 -7.54 -5.01
CA GLN A 183 26.38 -6.35 -4.45
C GLN A 183 25.71 -5.08 -5.02
N ALA A 184 25.28 -4.20 -4.12
CA ALA A 184 24.73 -2.89 -4.45
C ALA A 184 25.60 -1.78 -3.85
N SER A 185 25.62 -0.63 -4.51
CA SER A 185 26.21 0.61 -4.01
C SER A 185 25.11 1.54 -3.52
N ALA A 186 25.32 2.16 -2.35
CA ALA A 186 24.43 3.22 -1.87
C ALA A 186 24.49 4.46 -2.79
N LEU A 187 23.33 4.99 -3.16
CA LEU A 187 23.18 6.20 -3.96
C LEU A 187 23.22 7.48 -3.11
N HIS A 188 22.81 7.37 -1.84
CA HIS A 188 22.67 8.47 -0.88
C HIS A 188 23.06 8.00 0.53
N ASP A 189 23.38 8.96 1.40
CA ASP A 189 23.58 8.69 2.82
C ASP A 189 22.22 8.36 3.48
N TYR A 190 22.20 7.35 4.35
CA TYR A 190 21.05 6.95 5.13
C TYR A 190 21.44 6.75 6.59
N GLN A 191 20.72 7.41 7.48
CA GLN A 191 20.83 7.20 8.92
C GLN A 191 19.56 6.50 9.38
N GLY A 192 19.70 5.27 9.87
CA GLY A 192 18.61 4.51 10.46
C GLY A 192 18.01 5.24 11.65
N SER A 193 16.70 5.10 11.82
CA SER A 193 16.00 5.72 12.93
C SER A 193 16.53 5.18 14.28
N PRO A 194 16.81 6.05 15.28
CA PRO A 194 17.19 5.60 16.63
C PRO A 194 16.13 4.71 17.29
N ASP A 195 14.89 4.80 16.83
CA ASP A 195 13.73 4.07 17.34
C ASP A 195 13.58 2.67 16.72
N ASP A 196 14.30 2.36 15.63
CA ASP A 196 14.27 1.05 14.97
C ASP A 196 15.69 0.46 14.79
N PRO A 197 16.14 -0.41 15.72
CA PRO A 197 17.48 -0.99 15.66
C PRO A 197 17.68 -1.98 14.51
N ASN A 198 16.63 -2.27 13.72
CA ASN A 198 16.73 -3.15 12.56
C ASN A 198 17.10 -2.40 11.27
N GLU A 199 17.09 -1.06 11.27
CA GLU A 199 17.51 -0.26 10.12
C GLU A 199 19.04 -0.16 10.01
N LEU A 200 19.56 -0.32 8.80
CA LEU A 200 21.00 -0.27 8.54
C LEU A 200 21.39 1.12 8.03
N SER A 201 22.16 1.89 8.82
CA SER A 201 22.71 3.18 8.38
C SER A 201 23.86 2.98 7.41
N PHE A 202 23.93 3.68 6.27
CA PHE A 202 25.00 3.57 5.28
C PHE A 202 25.36 4.94 4.67
N GLU A 203 26.58 5.07 4.15
CA GLU A 203 27.05 6.27 3.46
C GLU A 203 26.95 6.12 1.94
N LYS A 204 26.80 7.23 1.23
CA LYS A 204 26.76 7.28 -0.23
C LYS A 204 28.05 6.67 -0.80
N GLY A 205 27.88 5.72 -1.70
CA GLY A 205 28.98 4.99 -2.33
C GLY A 205 29.48 3.79 -1.51
N GLU A 206 28.89 3.52 -0.34
CA GLU A 206 29.18 2.32 0.44
C GLU A 206 28.64 1.07 -0.28
N LEU A 207 29.45 0.01 -0.29
CA LEU A 207 29.06 -1.28 -0.85
C LEU A 207 28.32 -2.10 0.21
N ILE A 208 27.13 -2.54 -0.16
CA ILE A 208 26.27 -3.38 0.68
C ILE A 208 25.85 -4.62 -0.10
N GLU A 209 25.69 -5.72 0.63
CA GLU A 209 25.31 -7.01 0.09
C GLU A 209 23.82 -7.24 0.32
N ILE A 210 23.04 -7.43 -0.74
CA ILE A 210 21.59 -7.63 -0.64
C ILE A 210 21.30 -9.12 -0.42
N LEU A 211 20.71 -9.44 0.74
CA LEU A 211 20.37 -10.79 1.16
C LEU A 211 18.96 -11.21 0.73
N ASP A 212 17.98 -10.30 0.77
CA ASP A 212 16.60 -10.57 0.36
C ASP A 212 15.90 -9.31 -0.16
N LYS A 213 15.15 -9.44 -1.27
CA LYS A 213 14.52 -8.33 -2.02
C LYS A 213 12.99 -8.34 -1.91
N ARG A 214 12.44 -8.41 -0.69
CA ARG A 214 10.98 -8.47 -0.49
C ARG A 214 10.37 -7.10 -0.21
N GLY A 215 9.65 -6.57 -1.21
CA GLY A 215 8.94 -5.30 -1.09
C GLY A 215 9.87 -4.09 -1.17
N ASN A 216 9.49 -2.99 -0.51
CA ASN A 216 10.20 -1.70 -0.60
C ASN A 216 11.45 -1.62 0.30
N TRP A 217 11.60 -2.54 1.24
CA TRP A 217 12.69 -2.64 2.21
C TRP A 217 13.43 -3.96 2.00
N TRP A 218 14.71 -3.89 1.70
CA TRP A 218 15.53 -5.06 1.42
C TRP A 218 16.42 -5.38 2.61
N GLN A 219 16.60 -6.66 2.89
CA GLN A 219 17.57 -7.09 3.89
C GLN A 219 18.95 -6.96 3.28
N ALA A 220 19.82 -6.18 3.91
CA ALA A 220 21.18 -5.97 3.47
C ALA A 220 22.19 -6.22 4.59
N ARG A 221 23.42 -6.54 4.19
CA ARG A 221 24.56 -6.73 5.07
C ARG A 221 25.71 -5.84 4.63
N LYS A 222 26.35 -5.18 5.58
CA LYS A 222 27.56 -4.40 5.36
C LYS A 222 28.83 -5.25 5.41
N ALA A 223 29.93 -4.68 4.92
CA ALA A 223 31.26 -5.28 5.03
C ALA A 223 31.73 -5.50 6.48
N ASP A 224 31.19 -4.74 7.45
CA ASP A 224 31.47 -4.91 8.89
C ASP A 224 30.69 -6.09 9.53
N GLY A 225 29.83 -6.75 8.76
CA GLY A 225 28.99 -7.86 9.22
C GLY A 225 27.66 -7.43 9.85
N SER A 226 27.41 -6.12 10.01
CA SER A 226 26.11 -5.62 10.45
C SER A 226 25.04 -5.90 9.39
N THR A 227 23.86 -6.32 9.83
CA THR A 227 22.76 -6.70 8.96
C THR A 227 21.51 -5.96 9.39
N GLY A 228 20.76 -5.43 8.44
CA GLY A 228 19.52 -4.71 8.70
C GLY A 228 18.71 -4.50 7.44
N ILE A 229 17.64 -3.73 7.53
CA ILE A 229 16.81 -3.35 6.39
C ILE A 229 17.29 -2.02 5.79
N VAL A 230 17.25 -1.93 4.46
CA VAL A 230 17.56 -0.72 3.70
C VAL A 230 16.44 -0.42 2.70
N PRO A 231 16.13 0.86 2.45
CA PRO A 231 15.16 1.24 1.43
C PRO A 231 15.72 0.95 0.03
N SER A 232 14.95 0.22 -0.78
CA SER A 232 15.36 -0.24 -2.12
C SER A 232 15.72 0.89 -3.10
N ASN A 233 15.15 2.08 -2.93
CA ASN A 233 15.42 3.25 -3.77
C ASN A 233 16.73 4.00 -3.42
N TYR A 234 17.43 3.58 -2.36
CA TYR A 234 18.69 4.18 -1.94
C TYR A 234 19.92 3.38 -2.42
N VAL A 235 19.70 2.29 -3.15
CA VAL A 235 20.75 1.33 -3.49
C VAL A 235 20.67 0.99 -4.99
N SER A 236 21.83 0.83 -5.63
CA SER A 236 21.94 0.53 -7.06
C SER A 236 22.91 -0.61 -7.29
N PHE A 237 22.47 -1.62 -8.04
CA PHE A 237 23.36 -2.68 -8.49
C PHE A 237 24.31 -2.12 -9.54
N LYS A 238 25.61 -2.40 -9.40
CA LYS A 238 26.54 -2.17 -10.49
C LYS A 238 26.27 -3.24 -11.55
N ASP A 239 25.49 -2.88 -12.56
CA ASP A 239 25.41 -3.69 -13.77
C ASP A 239 26.81 -3.76 -14.39
N ASN A 240 27.34 -4.98 -14.58
CA ASN A 240 28.57 -5.23 -15.33
C ASN A 240 28.35 -4.89 -16.82
N TYR A 241 28.38 -3.60 -17.16
CA TYR A 241 28.56 -3.14 -18.53
C TYR A 241 29.96 -2.56 -18.67
N ASP A 242 30.96 -3.44 -18.79
CA ASP A 242 32.24 -3.06 -19.37
C ASP A 242 32.77 -4.20 -20.26
N SER A 243 33.20 -3.80 -21.45
CA SER A 243 33.94 -4.54 -22.49
C SER A 243 33.18 -5.45 -23.47
N PHE A 244 32.56 -4.84 -24.49
CA PHE A 244 32.86 -5.23 -25.88
C PHE A 244 33.02 -3.96 -26.71
N ILE A 245 34.28 -3.52 -26.81
CA ILE A 245 34.79 -2.79 -27.98
C ILE A 245 34.69 -3.73 -29.19
#